data_AF-A0A662VQ29-F1
#
_entry.id   AF-A0A662VQ29-F1
#
_cell.length_a   1.000
_cell.length_b   1.000
_cell.length_c   1.000
_cell.angle_alpha   90.00
_cell.angle_beta   90.00
_cell.angle_gamma   90.00
#
_symmetry.space_group_name_H-M   'P 1'
#
loop_
_entity.id
_entity.type
_entity.pdbx_description
1 polymer ?
#
loop_
_entity_poly.entity_id
_entity_poly.type
_entity_poly.pdbx_seq_one_letter_code
_entity_poly.pdbx_strand_id
1 'polypeptide(L)'
;MHADLYIDHIDVSKYLPMEDCLDCGFTCKQFAKRLIKREVDVNKCPHLSGKQRDYIKMVVDAENVLPKVPIYPSTITTKTGFVMAGNKSSPILVTANYPHTQAVIGEVLAKANIQCNLLIIDTEGYSVDMAVYLNLFTGERVRTAILESDLQNLVNHKKLVIPGLAERYKDEIEEATGWEVLVGPVCAVEIPIFLLSKKLVNS
;
A
#
# COMPACT_ATOMS: atom_id res chain seq x y z
N MET A 1 14.04 16.61 -11.34
CA MET A 1 14.19 15.68 -10.20
C MET A 1 12.79 15.20 -9.84
N HIS A 2 12.60 13.90 -9.60
CA HIS A 2 11.29 13.33 -9.25
C HIS A 2 11.35 12.80 -7.82
N ALA A 3 10.20 12.76 -7.15
CA ALA A 3 10.11 12.14 -5.83
C ALA A 3 10.45 10.65 -5.91
N ASP A 4 11.04 10.12 -4.84
CA ASP A 4 11.30 8.71 -4.70
C ASP A 4 10.00 7.97 -4.36
N LEU A 5 9.67 6.93 -5.13
CA LEU A 5 8.50 6.07 -4.91
C LEU A 5 8.90 4.72 -4.31
N TYR A 6 10.14 4.59 -3.84
CA TYR A 6 10.65 3.45 -3.08
C TYR A 6 10.61 2.12 -3.85
N ILE A 7 10.86 2.16 -5.17
CA ILE A 7 10.89 0.96 -6.02
C ILE A 7 11.99 -0.02 -5.57
N ASP A 8 13.08 0.50 -5.03
CA ASP A 8 14.20 -0.25 -4.46
C ASP A 8 13.86 -0.99 -3.15
N HIS A 9 12.76 -0.63 -2.48
CA HIS A 9 12.28 -1.29 -1.26
C HIS A 9 11.36 -2.49 -1.54
N ILE A 10 11.04 -2.76 -2.80
CA ILE A 10 10.17 -3.86 -3.22
C ILE A 10 10.83 -5.21 -2.89
N ASP A 11 10.08 -6.08 -2.21
CA ASP A 11 10.51 -7.46 -1.94
C ASP A 11 9.42 -8.46 -2.36
N VAL A 12 9.52 -8.92 -3.61
CA VAL A 12 8.59 -9.90 -4.20
C VAL A 12 8.63 -11.24 -3.47
N SER A 13 9.74 -11.57 -2.78
CA SER A 13 9.88 -12.88 -2.14
C SER A 13 8.88 -13.11 -1.01
N LYS A 14 8.36 -12.02 -0.41
CA LYS A 14 7.32 -12.03 0.63
C LYS A 14 5.96 -12.55 0.15
N TYR A 15 5.70 -12.51 -1.16
CA TYR A 15 4.41 -12.87 -1.75
C TYR A 15 4.42 -14.20 -2.49
N LEU A 16 5.55 -14.90 -2.50
CA LEU A 16 5.67 -16.23 -3.09
C LEU A 16 5.25 -17.31 -2.08
N PRO A 17 4.91 -18.54 -2.53
CA PRO A 17 4.46 -19.63 -1.64
C PRO A 17 5.46 -20.03 -0.55
N MET A 18 6.74 -19.67 -0.67
CA MET A 18 7.82 -20.00 0.29
C MET A 18 8.04 -21.51 0.54
N GLU A 19 7.45 -22.38 -0.27
CA GLU A 19 7.59 -23.84 -0.15
C GLU A 19 8.89 -24.38 -0.78
N ASP A 20 9.62 -23.55 -1.54
CA ASP A 20 10.82 -23.94 -2.28
C ASP A 20 10.64 -25.27 -3.05
N CYS A 21 9.48 -25.43 -3.71
CA CYS A 21 9.10 -26.65 -4.42
C CYS A 21 9.99 -27.02 -5.63
N LEU A 22 10.81 -26.08 -6.11
CA LEU A 22 11.73 -26.22 -7.25
C LEU A 22 11.08 -26.55 -8.61
N ASP A 23 9.75 -26.55 -8.73
CA ASP A 23 9.06 -26.86 -10.00
C ASP A 23 9.38 -25.86 -11.13
N CYS A 24 9.73 -24.62 -10.78
CA CYS A 24 10.20 -23.61 -11.74
C CYS A 24 11.72 -23.64 -11.97
N GLY A 25 12.43 -24.58 -11.33
CA GLY A 25 13.89 -24.76 -11.37
C GLY A 25 14.68 -23.88 -10.40
N PHE A 26 14.02 -23.16 -9.49
CA PHE A 26 14.65 -22.23 -8.54
C PHE A 26 13.99 -22.31 -7.17
N THR A 27 14.72 -21.96 -6.11
CA THR A 27 14.09 -21.59 -4.83
C THR A 27 13.24 -20.34 -5.01
N CYS A 28 12.20 -20.15 -4.20
CA CYS A 28 11.34 -18.97 -4.25
C CYS A 28 12.16 -17.67 -4.13
N LYS A 29 13.19 -17.65 -3.27
CA LYS A 29 14.09 -16.50 -3.14
C LYS A 29 14.92 -16.24 -4.40
N GLN A 30 15.46 -17.30 -5.03
CA GLN A 30 16.18 -17.14 -6.30
C GLN A 30 15.26 -16.68 -7.43
N PHE A 31 14.04 -17.23 -7.48
CA PHE A 31 13.02 -16.84 -8.44
C PHE A 31 12.66 -15.35 -8.29
N ALA A 32 12.38 -14.88 -7.07
CA ALA A 32 12.10 -13.47 -6.79
C ALA A 32 13.23 -12.53 -7.26
N LYS A 33 14.49 -12.87 -6.96
CA LYS A 33 15.65 -12.08 -7.40
C LYS A 33 15.76 -12.00 -8.92
N ARG A 34 15.48 -13.10 -9.63
CA ARG A 34 15.52 -13.14 -11.10
C ARG A 34 14.34 -12.42 -11.74
N LEU A 35 13.18 -12.44 -11.10
CA LEU A 35 12.00 -11.67 -11.53
C LEU A 35 12.28 -10.16 -11.51
N ILE A 36 12.83 -9.64 -10.40
CA ILE A 36 13.16 -8.20 -10.29
C ILE A 36 14.19 -7.79 -11.34
N LYS A 37 15.15 -8.67 -11.66
CA LYS A 37 16.14 -8.46 -12.73
C LYS A 37 15.59 -8.66 -14.15
N ARG A 38 14.31 -9.03 -14.31
CA ARG A 38 13.66 -9.37 -15.59
C ARG A 38 14.35 -10.52 -16.35
N GLU A 39 15.06 -11.41 -15.64
CA GLU A 39 15.74 -12.57 -16.22
C GLU A 39 14.79 -13.77 -16.42
N VAL A 40 13.66 -13.78 -15.72
CA VAL A 40 12.66 -14.85 -15.72
C VAL A 40 11.26 -14.24 -15.75
N ASP A 41 10.33 -14.91 -16.42
CA ASP A 41 8.92 -14.51 -16.46
C ASP A 41 8.13 -15.10 -15.27
N VAL A 42 7.15 -14.35 -14.75
CA VAL A 42 6.30 -14.78 -13.63
C VAL A 42 5.54 -16.08 -13.91
N ASN A 43 5.20 -16.33 -15.18
CA ASN A 43 4.43 -17.50 -15.60
C ASN A 43 5.18 -18.82 -15.41
N LYS A 44 6.50 -18.76 -15.16
CA LYS A 44 7.32 -19.94 -14.90
C LYS A 44 6.96 -20.63 -13.58
N CYS A 45 6.32 -19.93 -12.63
CA CYS A 45 5.87 -20.55 -11.38
C CYS A 45 4.46 -21.15 -11.55
N PRO A 46 4.29 -22.48 -11.47
CA PRO A 46 2.97 -23.11 -11.63
C PRO A 46 2.02 -22.83 -10.46
N HIS A 47 2.56 -22.54 -9.26
CA HIS A 47 1.79 -22.39 -8.02
C HIS A 47 1.16 -21.01 -7.81
N LEU A 48 1.40 -20.06 -8.71
CA LEU A 48 0.79 -18.73 -8.62
C LEU A 48 -0.58 -18.71 -9.28
N SER A 49 -1.58 -18.17 -8.57
CA SER A 49 -2.91 -17.91 -9.14
C SER A 49 -2.85 -16.82 -10.23
N GLY A 50 -3.90 -16.71 -11.05
CA GLY A 50 -3.98 -15.71 -12.12
C GLY A 50 -3.76 -14.28 -11.59
N LYS A 51 -4.53 -13.86 -10.57
CA LYS A 51 -4.38 -12.54 -9.96
C LYS A 51 -3.03 -12.33 -9.28
N GLN A 52 -2.48 -13.34 -8.62
CA GLN A 52 -1.13 -13.24 -8.04
C GLN A 52 -0.09 -12.95 -9.13
N ARG A 53 -0.16 -13.64 -10.27
CA ARG A 53 0.74 -13.38 -11.41
C ARG A 53 0.59 -11.95 -11.92
N ASP A 54 -0.64 -11.47 -12.08
CA ASP A 54 -0.90 -10.14 -12.62
C ASP A 54 -0.40 -9.03 -11.69
N TYR A 55 -0.63 -9.15 -10.38
CA TYR A 55 -0.09 -8.19 -9.42
C TYR A 55 1.44 -8.28 -9.30
N ILE A 56 2.04 -9.47 -9.38
CA ILE A 56 3.50 -9.59 -9.42
C ILE A 56 4.08 -8.97 -10.69
N LYS A 57 3.41 -9.09 -11.86
CA LYS A 57 3.82 -8.37 -13.08
C LYS A 57 3.79 -6.87 -12.87
N MET A 58 2.75 -6.33 -12.24
CA MET A 58 2.67 -4.91 -11.92
C MET A 58 3.85 -4.45 -11.04
N VAL A 59 4.23 -5.26 -10.05
CA VAL A 59 5.35 -4.96 -9.16
C VAL A 59 6.70 -5.02 -9.91
N VAL A 60 6.90 -6.01 -10.78
CA VAL A 60 8.13 -6.10 -11.62
C VAL A 60 8.19 -4.96 -12.66
N ASP A 61 7.03 -4.47 -13.09
CA ASP A 61 6.88 -3.36 -14.04
C ASP A 61 6.65 -2.00 -13.34
N ALA A 62 7.07 -1.86 -12.08
CA ALA A 62 6.80 -0.70 -11.24
C ALA A 62 7.14 0.65 -11.90
N GLU A 63 8.24 0.70 -12.67
CA GLU A 63 8.68 1.91 -13.38
C GLU A 63 7.67 2.42 -14.42
N ASN A 64 6.88 1.52 -15.03
CA ASN A 64 5.84 1.86 -16.01
C ASN A 64 4.45 1.95 -15.35
N VAL A 65 4.28 1.31 -14.21
CA VAL A 65 3.03 1.35 -13.43
C VAL A 65 2.91 2.68 -12.68
N LEU A 66 3.97 3.16 -12.05
CA LEU A 66 3.95 4.33 -11.19
C LEU A 66 4.10 5.63 -12.00
N PRO A 67 3.39 6.71 -11.61
CA PRO A 67 3.54 8.00 -12.25
C PRO A 67 4.86 8.66 -11.84
N LYS A 68 5.36 9.56 -12.69
CA LYS A 68 6.46 10.45 -12.32
C LYS A 68 5.92 11.60 -11.48
N VAL A 69 6.26 11.63 -10.20
CA VAL A 69 5.85 12.71 -9.29
C VAL A 69 6.93 13.81 -9.28
N PRO A 70 6.61 15.05 -9.68
CA PRO A 70 7.55 16.15 -9.58
C PRO A 70 7.77 16.56 -8.11
N ILE A 71 8.97 17.04 -7.79
CA ILE A 71 9.27 17.57 -6.45
C ILE A 71 8.76 19.01 -6.36
N TYR A 72 7.94 19.28 -5.35
CA TYR A 72 7.43 20.61 -5.05
C TYR A 72 8.12 21.21 -3.82
N PRO A 73 8.50 22.49 -3.86
CA PRO A 73 9.14 23.16 -2.70
C PRO A 73 8.14 23.54 -1.60
N SER A 74 6.85 23.59 -1.91
CA SER A 74 5.78 23.97 -0.98
C SER A 74 4.79 22.84 -0.79
N THR A 75 4.17 22.77 0.39
CA THR A 75 3.09 21.82 0.64
C THR A 75 1.83 22.24 -0.09
N ILE A 76 1.07 21.22 -0.51
CA ILE A 76 -0.27 21.37 -1.08
C ILE A 76 -1.16 20.36 -0.39
N THR A 77 -2.37 20.76 -0.02
CA THR A 77 -3.28 19.96 0.78
C THR A 77 -4.50 19.52 -0.03
N THR A 78 -5.02 18.35 0.29
CA THR A 78 -6.39 17.94 -0.05
C THR A 78 -7.28 18.01 1.19
N LYS A 79 -8.58 17.81 0.97
CA LYS A 79 -9.51 17.52 2.06
C LYS A 79 -9.07 16.25 2.81
N THR A 80 -9.20 16.26 4.13
CA THR A 80 -8.98 15.14 5.05
C THR A 80 -10.28 14.37 5.32
N GLY A 81 -10.17 13.21 5.95
CA GLY A 81 -11.29 12.36 6.34
C GLY A 81 -11.44 11.12 5.47
N PHE A 82 -12.61 10.50 5.55
CA PHE A 82 -12.89 9.22 4.91
C PHE A 82 -13.41 9.41 3.48
N VAL A 83 -12.85 8.64 2.55
CA VAL A 83 -13.28 8.53 1.15
C VAL A 83 -13.70 7.09 0.87
N MET A 84 -15.00 6.90 0.64
CA MET A 84 -15.54 5.60 0.24
C MET A 84 -15.43 5.43 -1.27
N ALA A 85 -14.43 4.65 -1.72
CA ALA A 85 -14.29 4.27 -3.12
C ALA A 85 -14.68 2.80 -3.40
N GLY A 86 -14.82 1.99 -2.34
CA GLY A 86 -15.37 0.64 -2.40
C GLY A 86 -16.71 0.56 -1.67
N ASN A 87 -16.88 -0.49 -0.87
CA ASN A 87 -18.04 -0.70 -0.03
C ASN A 87 -17.65 -0.73 1.46
N LYS A 88 -18.63 -0.94 2.36
CA LYS A 88 -18.42 -0.95 3.82
C LYS A 88 -17.46 -2.02 4.33
N SER A 89 -17.18 -3.04 3.53
CA SER A 89 -16.24 -4.14 3.82
C SER A 89 -14.92 -4.03 3.08
N SER A 90 -14.76 -3.03 2.21
CA SER A 90 -13.52 -2.82 1.47
C SER A 90 -12.39 -2.36 2.41
N PRO A 91 -11.13 -2.77 2.14
CA PRO A 91 -9.99 -2.39 2.97
C PRO A 91 -9.85 -0.87 3.10
N ILE A 92 -9.38 -0.40 4.24
CA ILE A 92 -9.19 1.03 4.53
C ILE A 92 -7.69 1.32 4.54
N LEU A 93 -7.22 2.08 3.55
CA LEU A 93 -5.83 2.52 3.47
C LEU A 93 -5.69 3.90 4.14
N VAL A 94 -4.83 4.01 5.15
CA VAL A 94 -4.50 5.29 5.78
C VAL A 94 -3.45 6.01 4.94
N THR A 95 -3.65 7.29 4.65
CA THR A 95 -2.70 8.07 3.84
C THR A 95 -2.67 9.54 4.23
N ALA A 96 -1.69 10.26 3.69
CA ALA A 96 -1.46 11.68 3.89
C ALA A 96 -2.39 12.56 3.03
N ASN A 97 -2.67 13.79 3.46
CA ASN A 97 -3.42 14.80 2.68
C ASN A 97 -2.58 15.51 1.60
N TYR A 98 -1.57 14.84 1.06
CA TYR A 98 -0.78 15.31 -0.07
C TYR A 98 -1.36 14.76 -1.39
N PRO A 99 -1.78 15.61 -2.34
CA PRO A 99 -2.42 15.21 -3.60
C PRO A 99 -1.67 14.14 -4.40
N HIS A 100 -0.34 14.24 -4.50
CA HIS A 100 0.44 13.28 -5.29
C HIS A 100 0.54 11.91 -4.62
N THR A 101 0.56 11.83 -3.29
CA THR A 101 0.47 10.54 -2.59
C THR A 101 -0.84 9.84 -2.94
N GLN A 102 -1.95 10.58 -2.92
CA GLN A 102 -3.26 10.04 -3.25
C GLN A 102 -3.39 9.66 -4.73
N ALA A 103 -2.80 10.46 -5.63
CA ALA A 103 -2.75 10.13 -7.05
C ALA A 103 -2.01 8.82 -7.31
N VAL A 104 -0.83 8.62 -6.69
CA VAL A 104 -0.07 7.37 -6.80
C VAL A 104 -0.89 6.17 -6.33
N ILE A 105 -1.53 6.26 -5.16
CA ILE A 105 -2.38 5.18 -4.64
C ILE A 105 -3.56 4.92 -5.59
N GLY A 106 -4.23 5.98 -6.06
CA GLY A 106 -5.36 5.88 -6.98
C GLY A 106 -4.99 5.21 -8.30
N GLU A 107 -3.85 5.56 -8.88
CA GLU A 107 -3.35 4.94 -10.12
C GLU A 107 -3.04 3.46 -9.94
N VAL A 108 -2.38 3.07 -8.85
CA VAL A 108 -2.09 1.67 -8.56
C VAL A 108 -3.39 0.87 -8.39
N LEU A 109 -4.33 1.37 -7.60
CA LEU A 109 -5.61 0.72 -7.36
C LEU A 109 -6.44 0.59 -8.65
N ALA A 110 -6.45 1.64 -9.49
CA ALA A 110 -7.13 1.63 -10.77
C ALA A 110 -6.53 0.60 -11.74
N LYS A 111 -5.19 0.56 -11.86
CA LYS A 111 -4.49 -0.43 -12.69
C LYS A 111 -4.71 -1.87 -12.20
N ALA A 112 -4.81 -2.06 -10.88
CA ALA A 112 -5.09 -3.36 -10.27
C ALA A 112 -6.57 -3.76 -10.32
N ASN A 113 -7.47 -2.85 -10.72
CA ASN A 113 -8.92 -2.99 -10.66
C ASN A 113 -9.40 -3.40 -9.25
N ILE A 114 -8.86 -2.75 -8.21
CA ILE A 114 -9.21 -2.97 -6.81
C ILE A 114 -9.85 -1.70 -6.25
N GLN A 115 -10.94 -1.86 -5.51
CA GLN A 115 -11.56 -0.78 -4.75
C GLN A 115 -11.18 -0.88 -3.27
N CYS A 116 -10.52 0.15 -2.75
CA CYS A 116 -10.23 0.34 -1.33
C CYS A 116 -10.80 1.67 -0.86
N ASN A 117 -11.22 1.74 0.39
CA ASN A 117 -11.54 3.01 1.02
C ASN A 117 -10.27 3.70 1.51
N LEU A 118 -10.28 5.03 1.59
CA LEU A 118 -9.14 5.81 2.08
C LEU A 118 -9.52 6.55 3.37
N LEU A 119 -8.63 6.53 4.35
CA LEU A 119 -8.66 7.43 5.49
C LEU A 119 -7.51 8.43 5.33
N ILE A 120 -7.84 9.65 4.92
CA ILE A 120 -6.86 10.71 4.65
C ILE A 120 -6.67 11.50 5.95
N ILE A 121 -5.50 11.38 6.56
CA ILE A 121 -5.16 12.14 7.76
C ILE A 121 -4.56 13.50 7.39
N ASP A 122 -4.72 14.48 8.27
CA ASP A 122 -4.02 15.75 8.10
C ASP A 122 -2.53 15.56 8.37
N THR A 123 -1.70 15.79 7.35
CA THR A 123 -0.24 15.81 7.43
C THR A 123 0.30 17.15 6.96
N GLU A 124 -0.49 18.23 7.05
CA GLU A 124 -0.11 19.59 6.64
C GLU A 124 0.30 19.68 5.16
N GLY A 125 -0.16 18.74 4.35
CA GLY A 125 0.17 18.65 2.91
C GLY A 125 1.54 18.04 2.63
N TYR A 126 2.16 17.36 3.61
CA TYR A 126 3.36 16.57 3.41
C TYR A 126 3.03 15.16 2.93
N SER A 127 3.91 14.58 2.11
CA SER A 127 3.90 13.17 1.75
C SER A 127 4.10 12.26 2.97
N VAL A 128 3.87 10.95 2.84
CA VAL A 128 3.91 10.01 3.97
C VAL A 128 5.29 9.94 4.62
N ASP A 129 6.35 9.88 3.83
CA ASP A 129 7.74 9.88 4.29
C ASP A 129 8.07 11.15 5.10
N MET A 130 7.69 12.32 4.57
CA MET A 130 7.89 13.60 5.27
C MET A 130 7.01 13.71 6.51
N ALA A 131 5.77 13.21 6.47
CA ALA A 131 4.90 13.15 7.64
C ALA A 131 5.49 12.25 8.73
N VAL A 132 6.07 11.11 8.37
CA VAL A 132 6.77 10.22 9.32
C VAL A 132 7.99 10.91 9.92
N TYR A 133 8.79 11.59 9.08
CA TYR A 133 9.99 12.34 9.50
C TYR A 133 9.65 13.48 10.47
N LEU A 134 8.57 14.22 10.19
CA LEU A 134 8.10 15.35 11.00
C LEU A 134 7.21 14.94 12.18
N ASN A 135 6.97 13.64 12.38
CA ASN A 135 6.06 13.10 13.40
C ASN A 135 4.60 13.61 13.28
N LEU A 136 4.10 13.64 12.04
CA LEU A 136 2.73 14.02 11.68
C LEU A 136 1.85 12.81 11.30
N PHE A 137 2.36 11.58 11.36
CA PHE A 137 1.59 10.35 11.10
C PHE A 137 1.21 9.64 12.42
N THR A 138 0.86 10.40 13.45
CA THR A 138 0.66 9.90 14.83
C THR A 138 -0.69 9.20 15.03
N GLY A 139 -0.78 8.38 16.08
CA GLY A 139 -2.03 7.72 16.50
C GLY A 139 -3.15 8.72 16.77
N GLU A 140 -2.82 9.88 17.35
CA GLU A 140 -3.79 10.94 17.61
C GLU A 140 -4.38 11.56 16.33
N ARG A 141 -3.57 11.77 15.29
CA ARG A 141 -4.05 12.28 13.99
C ARG A 141 -4.93 11.25 13.28
N VAL A 142 -4.60 9.97 13.36
CA VAL A 142 -5.45 8.89 12.85
C VAL A 142 -6.78 8.83 13.63
N ARG A 143 -6.73 8.88 14.96
CA ARG A 143 -7.92 8.89 15.83
C ARG A 143 -8.84 10.07 15.52
N THR A 144 -8.26 11.25 15.36
CA THR A 144 -8.99 12.47 14.98
C THR A 144 -9.71 12.28 13.65
N ALA A 145 -9.01 11.76 12.62
CA ALA A 145 -9.62 11.50 11.32
C ALA A 145 -10.77 10.47 11.39
N ILE A 146 -10.67 9.44 12.22
CA ILE A 146 -11.76 8.46 12.45
C ILE A 146 -12.99 9.13 13.06
N LEU A 147 -12.80 9.98 14.08
CA LEU A 147 -13.89 10.65 14.79
C LEU A 147 -14.58 11.70 13.92
N GLU A 148 -13.81 12.56 13.26
CA GLU A 148 -14.34 13.64 12.42
C GLU A 148 -15.08 13.13 11.18
N SER A 149 -14.68 11.95 10.67
CA SER A 149 -15.34 11.34 9.51
C SER A 149 -16.48 10.39 9.87
N ASP A 150 -16.77 10.20 11.17
CA ASP A 150 -17.72 9.21 11.67
C ASP A 150 -17.52 7.79 11.09
N LEU A 151 -16.24 7.41 10.90
CA LEU A 151 -15.87 6.21 10.16
C LEU A 151 -16.52 4.94 10.71
N GLN A 152 -16.71 4.87 12.03
CA GLN A 152 -17.29 3.71 12.71
C GLN A 152 -18.70 3.34 12.21
N ASN A 153 -19.48 4.32 11.74
CA ASN A 153 -20.82 4.10 11.20
C ASN A 153 -20.83 3.83 9.68
N LEU A 154 -19.70 4.08 9.01
CA LEU A 154 -19.57 3.96 7.55
C LEU A 154 -19.06 2.60 7.11
N VAL A 155 -18.34 1.85 7.96
CA VAL A 155 -17.75 0.54 7.65
C VAL A 155 -18.21 -0.55 8.61
N ASN A 156 -18.02 -1.83 8.25
CA ASN A 156 -18.44 -2.98 9.06
C ASN A 156 -17.28 -3.75 9.72
N HIS A 157 -16.06 -3.21 9.65
CA HIS A 157 -14.87 -3.79 10.27
C HIS A 157 -14.00 -2.69 10.90
N LYS A 158 -13.13 -3.09 11.84
CA LYS A 158 -12.18 -2.20 12.52
C LYS A 158 -10.74 -2.55 12.16
N LYS A 159 -10.43 -2.50 10.86
CA LYS A 159 -9.08 -2.79 10.33
C LYS A 159 -8.58 -1.65 9.48
N LEU A 160 -7.37 -1.19 9.74
CA LEU A 160 -6.67 -0.16 8.97
C LEU A 160 -5.42 -0.77 8.33
N VAL A 161 -5.06 -0.31 7.14
CA VAL A 161 -3.78 -0.60 6.51
C VAL A 161 -2.98 0.70 6.47
N ILE A 162 -1.86 0.75 7.19
CA ILE A 162 -0.95 1.90 7.17
C ILE A 162 0.18 1.68 6.16
N PRO A 163 0.80 2.73 5.61
CA PRO A 163 1.98 2.59 4.75
C PRO A 163 3.15 1.97 5.52
N GLY A 164 4.00 1.20 4.84
CA GLY A 164 5.17 0.57 5.47
C GLY A 164 6.14 1.58 6.10
N LEU A 165 6.25 2.78 5.53
CA LEU A 165 7.02 3.89 6.12
C LEU A 165 6.54 4.30 7.51
N ALA A 166 5.27 4.06 7.82
CA ALA A 166 4.65 4.41 9.09
C ALA A 166 4.62 3.25 10.10
N GLU A 167 5.34 2.14 9.84
CA GLU A 167 5.36 0.95 10.71
C GLU A 167 5.57 1.28 12.19
N ARG A 168 6.48 2.22 12.50
CA ARG A 168 6.76 2.66 13.88
C ARG A 168 5.57 3.23 14.64
N TYR A 169 4.51 3.67 13.94
CA TYR A 169 3.28 4.20 14.54
C TYR A 169 2.20 3.14 14.75
N LYS A 170 2.44 1.89 14.34
CA LYS A 170 1.44 0.81 14.42
C LYS A 170 0.83 0.72 15.82
N ASP A 171 1.66 0.50 16.84
CA ASP A 171 1.18 0.26 18.20
C ASP A 171 0.52 1.52 18.79
N GLU A 172 1.08 2.70 18.50
CA GLU A 172 0.49 3.99 18.89
C GLU A 172 -0.92 4.19 18.29
N ILE A 173 -1.10 3.83 17.02
CA ILE A 173 -2.40 3.92 16.33
C ILE A 173 -3.38 2.88 16.91
N GLU A 174 -2.94 1.64 17.17
CA GLU A 174 -3.79 0.61 17.77
C GLU A 174 -4.28 1.04 19.16
N GLU A 175 -3.40 1.59 20.00
CA GLU A 175 -3.74 2.12 21.32
C GLU A 175 -4.69 3.31 21.25
N ALA A 176 -4.42 4.28 20.36
CA ALA A 176 -5.23 5.49 20.26
C ALA A 176 -6.62 5.25 19.66
N THR A 177 -6.74 4.30 18.72
CA THR A 177 -7.97 4.07 17.96
C THR A 177 -8.79 2.89 18.47
N GLY A 178 -8.14 1.86 19.01
CA GLY A 178 -8.74 0.55 19.28
C GLY A 178 -9.07 -0.25 18.01
N TRP A 179 -8.47 0.09 16.86
CA TRP A 179 -8.61 -0.63 15.60
C TRP A 179 -7.39 -1.52 15.37
N GLU A 180 -7.57 -2.65 14.68
CA GLU A 180 -6.46 -3.50 14.23
C GLU A 180 -5.70 -2.80 13.11
N VAL A 181 -4.38 -2.71 13.22
CA VAL A 181 -3.53 -2.04 12.23
C VAL A 181 -2.62 -3.05 11.53
N LEU A 182 -2.74 -3.11 10.21
CA LEU A 182 -1.89 -3.87 9.32
C LEU A 182 -0.85 -2.95 8.69
N VAL A 183 0.43 -3.34 8.78
CA VAL A 183 1.52 -2.64 8.11
C VAL A 183 1.56 -3.09 6.65
N GLY A 184 1.26 -2.16 5.75
CA GLY A 184 1.34 -2.32 4.31
C GLY A 184 2.77 -2.20 3.77
N PRO A 185 2.92 -2.24 2.44
CA PRO A 185 4.23 -2.08 1.81
C PRO A 185 4.74 -0.63 1.88
N VAL A 186 6.05 -0.47 1.69
CA VAL A 186 6.69 0.84 1.53
C VAL A 186 6.36 1.43 0.16
N CYS A 187 6.50 0.63 -0.90
CA CYS A 187 6.13 1.04 -2.25
C CYS A 187 4.64 0.79 -2.51
N ALA A 188 3.93 1.81 -2.99
CA ALA A 188 2.50 1.70 -3.26
C ALA A 188 2.16 0.63 -4.31
N VAL A 189 3.06 0.33 -5.25
CA VAL A 189 2.82 -0.66 -6.32
C VAL A 189 2.55 -2.07 -5.77
N GLU A 190 3.01 -2.37 -4.56
CA GLU A 190 2.81 -3.66 -3.91
C GLU A 190 1.45 -3.79 -3.20
N ILE A 191 0.67 -2.70 -3.06
CA ILE A 191 -0.63 -2.71 -2.38
C ILE A 191 -1.53 -3.84 -2.90
N PRO A 192 -1.71 -4.07 -4.23
CA PRO A 192 -2.57 -5.13 -4.74
C PRO A 192 -2.16 -6.53 -4.29
N ILE A 193 -0.87 -6.87 -4.42
CA ILE A 193 -0.37 -8.19 -4.03
C ILE A 193 -0.37 -8.37 -2.50
N PHE A 194 -0.10 -7.29 -1.74
CA PHE A 194 -0.22 -7.28 -0.29
C PHE A 194 -1.64 -7.58 0.17
N LEU A 195 -2.63 -6.86 -0.34
CA LEU A 195 -4.04 -7.07 0.01
C LEU A 195 -4.51 -8.48 -0.33
N LEU A 196 -4.08 -9.01 -1.49
CA LEU A 196 -4.37 -10.38 -1.89
C LEU A 196 -3.74 -11.40 -0.93
N SER A 197 -2.48 -11.22 -0.55
CA SER A 197 -1.77 -12.11 0.39
C SER A 197 -2.42 -12.14 1.78
N LYS A 198 -3.00 -11.01 2.22
CA LYS A 198 -3.73 -10.87 3.48
C LYS A 198 -5.21 -11.26 3.39
N LYS A 199 -5.67 -11.74 2.23
CA LYS A 199 -7.07 -12.11 1.96
C LYS A 199 -8.05 -10.95 2.23
N LEU A 200 -7.60 -9.72 2.00
CA LEU A 200 -8.41 -8.50 2.13
C LEU A 200 -9.15 -8.15 0.84
N VAL A 201 -8.76 -8.76 -0.27
CA VAL A 201 -9.43 -8.68 -1.57
C VAL A 201 -9.56 -10.09 -2.15
N ASN A 202 -10.55 -10.28 -3.02
CA ASN A 202 -10.83 -11.60 -3.60
C ASN A 202 -9.73 -12.02 -4.58
N SER A 203 -9.32 -13.29 -4.49
CA SER A 203 -8.40 -13.97 -5.42
C SER A 203 -8.93 -14.19 -6.81
#